data_AF-A0A961X0C5-F1
#
_entry.id   AF-A0A961X0C5-F1
#
_cell.length_a   1.000
_cell.length_b   1.000
_cell.length_c   1.000
_cell.angle_alpha   90.00
_cell.angle_beta   90.00
_cell.angle_gamma   90.00
#
_symmetry.space_group_name_H-M   'P 1'
#
loop_
_entity.id
_entity.type
_entity.pdbx_description
1 polymer ?
#
loop_
_entity_poly.entity_id
_entity_poly.type
_entity_poly.pdbx_seq_one_letter_code
_entity_poly.pdbx_strand_id
1 'polypeptide(L)'
;MALAALKTSIITRFANFLRSAQGNTTIIATIAAIPMIGSVGLAVDYMRGVRASEALQHVADAAALAAASAKNVTGTQSEQMNQRATIAANYLNDSVGNVSDIEVIGAPTVATGPNSIKITVDAKVKGSFINVLNALKDGSADLGGGSLGNQAGQNSKDINLHVSSTVGFSEDAYLCLLAMNPTQTEAIYFQGNSKFMATCSVHANSNATTAIRTWGNAAAYAA
;
A
#
# COMPACT_ATOMS: atom_id res chain seq x y z
N MET A 1 -57.67 -2.27 -57.86
CA MET A 1 -57.43 -1.11 -56.97
C MET A 1 -56.73 -1.48 -55.66
N ALA A 2 -56.96 -2.67 -55.08
CA ALA A 2 -56.37 -3.10 -53.80
C ALA A 2 -54.83 -3.30 -53.81
N LEU A 3 -54.25 -3.75 -54.93
CA LEU A 3 -52.81 -4.04 -55.01
C LEU A 3 -51.93 -2.77 -54.89
N ALA A 4 -52.42 -1.63 -55.41
CA ALA A 4 -51.70 -0.36 -55.33
C ALA A 4 -51.66 0.19 -53.90
N ALA A 5 -52.77 0.11 -53.16
CA ALA A 5 -52.85 0.54 -51.77
C ALA A 5 -51.95 -0.30 -50.83
N LEU A 6 -51.85 -1.61 -51.08
CA LEU A 6 -50.97 -2.50 -50.33
C LEU A 6 -49.49 -2.15 -50.55
N LYS A 7 -49.11 -1.87 -51.80
CA LYS A 7 -47.74 -1.49 -52.16
C LYS A 7 -47.33 -0.17 -51.50
N THR A 8 -48.21 0.83 -51.52
CA THR A 8 -47.94 2.14 -50.87
C THR A 8 -47.86 2.02 -49.35
N SER A 9 -48.71 1.19 -48.73
CA SER A 9 -48.69 0.97 -47.28
C SER A 9 -47.41 0.24 -46.82
N ILE A 10 -46.94 -0.75 -47.58
CA ILE A 10 -45.68 -1.46 -47.32
C ILE A 10 -44.48 -0.52 -47.46
N ILE A 11 -44.42 0.27 -48.53
CA ILE A 11 -43.32 1.24 -48.76
C ILE A 11 -43.26 2.28 -47.64
N THR A 12 -44.41 2.78 -47.18
CA THR A 12 -44.48 3.79 -46.11
C THR A 12 -44.05 3.21 -44.75
N ARG A 13 -44.45 1.97 -44.44
CA ARG A 13 -44.03 1.26 -43.22
C ARG A 13 -42.52 1.00 -43.21
N PHE A 14 -41.94 0.63 -44.36
CA PHE A 14 -40.50 0.39 -44.51
C PHE A 14 -39.68 1.68 -44.42
N ALA A 15 -40.16 2.77 -45.01
CA ALA A 15 -39.57 4.10 -44.86
C ALA A 15 -39.60 4.59 -43.40
N ASN A 16 -40.68 4.32 -42.67
CA ASN A 16 -40.78 4.62 -41.24
C ASN A 16 -39.88 3.73 -40.37
N PHE A 17 -39.63 2.48 -40.79
CA PHE A 17 -38.67 1.58 -40.15
C PHE A 17 -37.22 2.05 -40.35
N LEU A 18 -36.86 2.45 -41.58
CA LEU A 18 -35.56 3.07 -41.90
C LEU A 18 -35.35 4.43 -41.21
N ARG A 19 -36.43 5.14 -40.88
CA ARG A 19 -36.40 6.39 -40.10
C ARG A 19 -36.41 6.15 -38.58
N SER A 20 -36.47 4.90 -38.12
CA SER A 20 -36.58 4.57 -36.70
C SER A 20 -35.21 4.52 -36.03
N ALA A 21 -34.76 5.65 -35.46
CA ALA A 21 -33.50 5.76 -34.74
C ALA A 21 -33.47 5.03 -33.38
N GLN A 22 -34.64 4.58 -32.88
CA GLN A 22 -34.78 3.95 -31.57
C GLN A 22 -34.08 2.58 -31.45
N GLY A 23 -33.88 1.87 -32.56
CA GLY A 23 -33.11 0.62 -32.57
C GLY A 23 -31.59 0.85 -32.57
N ASN A 24 -31.13 1.89 -33.26
CA ASN A 24 -29.70 2.20 -33.39
C ASN A 24 -29.12 2.73 -32.07
N THR A 25 -29.89 3.52 -31.31
CA THR A 25 -29.47 4.00 -29.98
C THR A 25 -29.21 2.86 -29.00
N THR A 26 -30.03 1.82 -29.04
CA THR A 26 -29.87 0.64 -28.16
C THR A 26 -28.63 -0.16 -28.55
N ILE A 27 -28.39 -0.38 -29.85
CA ILE A 27 -27.20 -1.09 -30.33
C ILE A 27 -25.92 -0.34 -29.92
N ILE A 28 -25.88 0.98 -30.14
CA ILE A 28 -24.73 1.81 -29.75
C ILE A 28 -24.56 1.82 -28.22
N ALA A 29 -25.65 1.93 -27.46
CA ALA A 29 -25.60 1.89 -26.00
C ALA A 29 -25.10 0.54 -25.47
N THR A 30 -25.52 -0.59 -26.04
CA THR A 30 -25.07 -1.92 -25.63
C THR A 30 -23.59 -2.15 -25.96
N ILE A 31 -23.14 -1.73 -27.15
CA ILE A 31 -21.71 -1.83 -27.53
C ILE A 31 -20.85 -0.91 -26.65
N ALA A 32 -21.34 0.28 -26.30
CA ALA A 32 -20.65 1.22 -25.42
C ALA A 32 -20.65 0.79 -23.94
N ALA A 33 -21.62 -0.02 -23.51
CA ALA A 33 -21.69 -0.52 -22.14
C ALA A 33 -20.53 -1.48 -21.80
N ILE A 34 -20.07 -2.29 -22.77
CA ILE A 34 -18.99 -3.26 -22.57
C ILE A 34 -17.66 -2.58 -22.13
N PRO A 35 -17.11 -1.59 -22.87
CA PRO A 35 -15.88 -0.90 -22.45
C PRO A 35 -16.08 -0.06 -21.19
N MET A 36 -17.28 0.50 -20.95
CA MET A 36 -17.61 1.22 -19.72
C MET A 36 -17.49 0.30 -18.49
N ILE A 37 -18.17 -0.86 -18.51
CA ILE A 37 -18.13 -1.83 -17.39
C ILE A 37 -16.71 -2.36 -17.20
N GLY A 38 -15.99 -2.66 -18.29
CA GLY A 38 -14.59 -3.08 -18.24
C GLY A 38 -13.68 -2.05 -17.56
N SER A 39 -13.86 -0.76 -17.87
CA SER A 39 -13.06 0.31 -17.26
C SER A 39 -13.33 0.47 -15.75
N VAL A 40 -14.59 0.34 -15.33
CA VAL A 40 -14.97 0.40 -13.91
C VAL A 40 -14.39 -0.80 -13.15
N GLY A 41 -14.45 -2.01 -13.73
CA GLY A 41 -13.86 -3.20 -13.14
C GLY A 41 -12.35 -3.08 -12.91
N LEU A 42 -11.63 -2.57 -13.91
CA LEU A 42 -10.19 -2.30 -13.79
C LEU A 42 -9.89 -1.24 -12.72
N ALA A 43 -10.71 -0.19 -12.61
CA ALA A 43 -10.54 0.82 -11.58
C ALA A 43 -10.70 0.22 -10.16
N VAL A 44 -11.66 -0.68 -9.96
CA VAL A 44 -11.86 -1.35 -8.67
C VAL A 44 -10.67 -2.26 -8.31
N ASP A 45 -10.18 -3.06 -9.26
CA ASP A 45 -9.01 -3.91 -9.04
C ASP A 45 -7.76 -3.06 -8.72
N TYR A 46 -7.59 -1.92 -9.40
CA TYR A 46 -6.52 -0.98 -9.10
C TYR A 46 -6.62 -0.43 -7.68
N MET A 47 -7.81 0.00 -7.25
CA MET A 47 -8.03 0.51 -5.90
C MET A 47 -7.73 -0.54 -4.82
N ARG A 48 -8.05 -1.81 -5.06
CA ARG A 48 -7.68 -2.91 -4.14
C ARG A 48 -6.17 -3.10 -4.08
N GLY A 49 -5.49 -3.08 -5.23
CA GLY A 49 -4.03 -3.14 -5.30
C GLY A 49 -3.35 -2.01 -4.53
N VAL A 50 -3.82 -0.77 -4.71
CA VAL A 50 -3.26 0.39 -3.99
C VAL A 50 -3.45 0.25 -2.48
N ARG A 51 -4.64 -0.12 -2.01
CA ARG A 51 -4.91 -0.31 -0.56
C ARG A 51 -4.02 -1.38 0.06
N ALA A 52 -3.82 -2.50 -0.64
CA ALA A 52 -2.93 -3.56 -0.19
C ALA A 52 -1.48 -3.08 -0.13
N SER A 53 -1.04 -2.27 -1.11
CA SER A 53 0.29 -1.67 -1.11
C SER A 53 0.52 -0.76 0.10
N GLU A 54 -0.46 0.09 0.41
CA GLU A 54 -0.40 1.00 1.56
C GLU A 54 -0.39 0.24 2.89
N ALA A 55 -1.24 -0.78 3.03
CA ALA A 55 -1.26 -1.63 4.22
C ALA A 55 0.07 -2.36 4.43
N LEU A 56 0.65 -2.93 3.36
CA LEU A 56 1.96 -3.58 3.42
C LEU A 56 3.08 -2.58 3.76
N GLN A 57 3.05 -1.37 3.20
CA GLN A 57 4.01 -0.32 3.52
C GLN A 57 3.91 0.09 4.99
N HIS A 58 2.70 0.26 5.52
CA HIS A 58 2.49 0.55 6.94
C HIS A 58 3.06 -0.54 7.85
N VAL A 59 2.86 -1.82 7.49
CA VAL A 59 3.45 -2.94 8.22
C VAL A 59 4.98 -2.96 8.11
N ALA A 60 5.53 -2.69 6.94
CA ALA A 60 6.97 -2.62 6.71
C ALA A 60 7.63 -1.49 7.52
N ASP A 61 6.97 -0.33 7.60
CA ASP A 61 7.45 0.82 8.39
C ASP A 61 7.32 0.58 9.90
N ALA A 62 6.25 -0.08 10.35
CA ALA A 62 6.11 -0.51 11.74
C ALA A 62 7.19 -1.54 12.12
N ALA A 63 7.51 -2.47 11.22
CA ALA A 63 8.61 -3.43 11.40
C ALA A 63 9.98 -2.74 11.44
N ALA A 64 10.22 -1.78 10.53
CA ALA A 64 11.44 -0.97 10.52
C ALA A 64 11.60 -0.18 11.81
N LEU A 65 10.50 0.40 12.31
CA LEU A 65 10.47 1.11 13.58
C LEU A 65 10.73 0.17 14.77
N ALA A 66 10.16 -1.04 14.77
CA ALA A 66 10.44 -2.05 15.79
C ALA A 66 11.94 -2.40 15.82
N ALA A 67 12.54 -2.60 14.64
CA ALA A 67 13.98 -2.82 14.48
C ALA A 67 14.81 -1.64 14.99
N ALA A 68 14.35 -0.40 14.73
CA ALA A 68 14.97 0.83 15.20
C ALA A 68 14.94 0.95 16.73
N SER A 69 13.78 0.69 17.32
CA SER A 69 13.52 0.86 18.75
C SER A 69 14.14 -0.21 19.65
N ALA A 70 14.63 -1.31 19.10
CA ALA A 70 15.18 -2.45 19.85
C ALA A 70 16.47 -2.06 20.60
N LYS A 71 16.27 -1.52 21.81
CA LYS A 71 17.25 -1.07 22.82
C LYS A 71 18.31 -2.10 23.22
N ASN A 72 17.80 -3.30 23.48
CA ASN A 72 18.43 -4.30 24.35
C ASN A 72 19.28 -5.29 23.58
N VAL A 73 19.92 -4.87 22.49
CA VAL A 73 20.81 -5.73 21.72
C VAL A 73 22.23 -5.61 22.26
N THR A 74 22.79 -6.74 22.67
CA THR A 74 24.12 -6.85 23.29
C THR A 74 25.09 -7.48 22.29
N GLY A 75 26.30 -6.94 22.15
CA GLY A 75 27.35 -7.51 21.29
C GLY A 75 28.05 -6.47 20.42
N THR A 76 28.79 -6.95 19.41
CA THR A 76 29.44 -6.11 18.39
C THR A 76 28.41 -5.45 17.46
N GLN A 77 28.79 -4.40 16.72
CA GLN A 77 27.89 -3.67 15.82
C GLN A 77 27.15 -4.59 14.82
N SER A 78 27.82 -5.63 14.31
CA SER A 78 27.22 -6.64 13.41
C SER A 78 26.20 -7.54 14.10
N GLU A 79 26.46 -7.96 15.34
CA GLU A 79 25.59 -8.85 16.10
C GLU A 79 24.30 -8.16 16.55
N GLN A 80 24.42 -6.88 16.92
CA GLN A 80 23.27 -6.03 17.23
C GLN A 80 22.34 -5.87 16.03
N MET A 81 22.89 -5.76 14.82
CA MET A 81 22.13 -5.61 13.58
C MET A 81 21.39 -6.90 13.21
N ASN A 82 22.01 -8.06 13.40
CA ASN A 82 21.36 -9.36 13.15
C ASN A 82 20.21 -9.63 14.14
N GLN A 83 20.37 -9.26 15.42
CA GLN A 83 19.31 -9.38 16.41
C GLN A 83 18.13 -8.45 16.08
N ARG A 84 18.40 -7.19 15.69
CA ARG A 84 17.37 -6.24 15.23
C ARG A 84 16.66 -6.73 13.98
N ALA A 85 17.38 -7.30 13.02
CA ALA A 85 16.81 -7.88 11.81
C ALA A 85 15.88 -9.06 12.12
N THR A 86 16.23 -9.89 13.10
CA THR A 86 15.39 -11.01 13.56
C THR A 86 14.10 -10.53 14.21
N ILE A 87 14.16 -9.48 15.02
CA ILE A 87 12.97 -8.85 15.63
C ILE A 87 12.05 -8.30 14.53
N ALA A 88 12.60 -7.62 13.53
CA ALA A 88 11.85 -7.13 12.39
C ALA A 88 11.19 -8.27 11.60
N ALA A 89 11.92 -9.35 11.35
CA ALA A 89 11.42 -10.52 10.63
C ALA A 89 10.26 -11.20 11.38
N ASN A 90 10.36 -11.36 12.70
CA ASN A 90 9.28 -11.92 13.52
C ASN A 90 8.03 -11.04 13.49
N TYR A 91 8.20 -9.71 13.61
CA TYR A 91 7.09 -8.76 13.53
C TYR A 91 6.42 -8.78 12.15
N LEU A 92 7.21 -8.85 11.07
CA LEU A 92 6.69 -8.98 9.70
C LEU A 92 5.92 -10.27 9.50
N ASN A 93 6.46 -11.39 9.96
CA ASN A 93 5.83 -12.69 9.76
C ASN A 93 4.46 -12.77 10.46
N ASP A 94 4.33 -12.14 11.63
CA ASP A 94 3.06 -12.04 12.35
C ASP A 94 2.11 -11.02 11.69
N SER A 95 2.62 -9.86 11.26
CA SER A 95 1.78 -8.75 10.78
C SER A 95 1.34 -8.90 9.33
N VAL A 96 2.15 -9.53 8.46
CA VAL A 96 1.83 -9.72 7.04
C VAL A 96 0.69 -10.73 6.86
N GLY A 97 0.59 -11.75 7.72
CA GLY A 97 -0.51 -12.72 7.69
C GLY A 97 -1.88 -12.13 8.04
N ASN A 98 -1.90 -10.93 8.64
CA ASN A 98 -3.12 -10.22 9.04
C ASN A 98 -3.61 -9.21 8.00
N VAL A 99 -2.89 -9.01 6.89
CA VAL A 99 -3.32 -8.11 5.82
C VAL A 99 -4.33 -8.84 4.94
N SER A 100 -5.54 -8.28 4.79
CA SER A 100 -6.58 -8.84 3.93
C SER A 100 -6.25 -8.63 2.44
N ASP A 101 -6.80 -9.50 1.59
CA ASP A 101 -6.73 -9.41 0.12
C ASP A 101 -5.33 -9.61 -0.51
N ILE A 102 -4.37 -10.15 0.25
CA ILE A 102 -3.03 -10.50 -0.25
C ILE A 102 -2.71 -11.99 -0.11
N GLU A 103 -1.87 -12.49 -1.02
CA GLU A 103 -1.18 -13.77 -0.94
C GLU A 103 0.33 -13.50 -0.95
N VAL A 104 1.01 -13.83 0.15
CA VAL A 104 2.45 -13.53 0.32
C VAL A 104 3.28 -14.47 -0.57
N ILE A 105 4.19 -13.91 -1.38
CA ILE A 105 5.07 -14.71 -2.25
C ILE A 105 6.39 -14.97 -1.51
N GLY A 106 6.43 -16.05 -0.73
CA GLY A 106 7.63 -16.41 0.02
C GLY A 106 7.79 -15.62 1.33
N ALA A 107 8.83 -15.96 2.09
CA ALA A 107 9.08 -15.32 3.40
C ALA A 107 9.59 -13.88 3.20
N PRO A 108 9.13 -12.90 4.03
CA PRO A 108 9.66 -11.54 4.00
C PRO A 108 11.16 -11.55 4.24
N THR A 109 11.90 -10.79 3.43
CA THR A 109 13.37 -10.78 3.48
C THR A 109 13.87 -9.56 4.23
N VAL A 110 14.81 -9.78 5.16
CA VAL A 110 15.48 -8.72 5.91
C VAL A 110 16.97 -8.78 5.59
N ALA A 111 17.48 -7.75 4.92
CA ALA A 111 18.88 -7.63 4.57
C ALA A 111 19.57 -6.60 5.47
N THR A 112 20.67 -7.01 6.10
CA THR A 112 21.51 -6.15 6.94
C THR A 112 22.64 -5.53 6.13
N GLY A 113 22.72 -4.20 6.10
CA GLY A 113 23.89 -3.43 5.66
C GLY A 113 24.77 -2.99 6.84
N PRO A 114 25.89 -2.29 6.59
CA PRO A 114 26.85 -1.90 7.64
C PRO A 114 26.22 -1.09 8.78
N ASN A 115 25.27 -0.20 8.45
CA ASN A 115 24.50 0.60 9.42
C ASN A 115 23.02 0.68 9.05
N SER A 116 22.49 -0.26 8.25
CA SER A 116 21.10 -0.23 7.81
C SER A 116 20.44 -1.60 7.83
N ILE A 117 19.13 -1.62 8.04
CA ILE A 117 18.30 -2.82 7.93
C ILE A 117 17.27 -2.52 6.86
N LYS A 118 17.37 -3.23 5.73
CA LYS A 118 16.41 -3.18 4.64
C LYS A 118 15.41 -4.32 4.80
N ILE A 119 14.15 -3.97 4.89
CA ILE A 119 13.02 -4.87 4.95
C ILE A 119 12.37 -4.88 3.57
N THR A 120 12.06 -6.07 3.06
CA THR A 120 11.39 -6.25 1.77
C THR A 120 10.27 -7.28 1.91
N VAL A 121 9.09 -6.93 1.40
CA VAL A 121 7.91 -7.79 1.39
C VAL A 121 7.38 -7.88 -0.03
N ASP A 122 7.26 -9.11 -0.54
CA ASP A 122 6.68 -9.42 -1.83
C ASP A 122 5.33 -10.13 -1.66
N ALA A 123 4.29 -9.60 -2.30
CA ALA A 123 2.93 -10.12 -2.18
C ALA A 123 2.17 -10.03 -3.52
N LYS A 124 1.12 -10.84 -3.67
CA LYS A 124 0.15 -10.77 -4.78
C LYS A 124 -1.19 -10.33 -4.28
N VAL A 125 -1.84 -9.44 -5.01
CA VAL A 125 -3.28 -9.17 -4.85
C VAL A 125 -4.02 -9.87 -5.98
N LYS A 126 -5.01 -10.68 -5.60
CA LYS A 126 -5.87 -11.40 -6.55
C LYS A 126 -6.76 -10.40 -7.29
N GLY A 127 -6.54 -10.26 -8.59
CA GLY A 127 -7.33 -9.36 -9.43
C GLY A 127 -8.67 -9.98 -9.79
N SER A 128 -9.78 -9.48 -9.24
CA SER A 128 -11.10 -10.13 -9.42
C SER A 128 -11.65 -9.91 -10.83
N PHE A 129 -11.65 -8.66 -11.32
CA PHE A 129 -12.20 -8.34 -12.64
C PHE A 129 -11.24 -8.70 -13.77
N ILE A 130 -9.94 -8.48 -13.60
CA ILE A 130 -8.92 -8.85 -14.59
C ILE A 130 -8.88 -10.37 -14.83
N ASN A 131 -9.09 -11.18 -13.78
CA ASN A 131 -9.16 -12.64 -13.93
C ASN A 131 -10.44 -13.08 -14.65
N VAL A 132 -11.58 -12.42 -14.40
CA VAL A 132 -12.83 -12.66 -15.15
C VAL A 132 -12.70 -12.24 -16.61
N LEU A 133 -12.05 -11.10 -16.90
CA LEU A 133 -11.82 -10.64 -18.27
C LEU A 133 -10.85 -11.57 -19.02
N ASN A 134 -9.84 -12.10 -18.33
CA ASN A 134 -8.94 -13.10 -18.88
C ASN A 134 -9.68 -14.42 -19.19
N ALA A 135 -10.56 -14.86 -18.30
CA ALA A 135 -11.43 -16.02 -18.50
C ALA A 135 -12.30 -15.91 -19.77
N LEU A 136 -12.90 -14.73 -19.99
CA LEU A 136 -13.73 -14.44 -21.16
C LEU A 136 -12.92 -14.45 -22.45
N LYS A 137 -11.70 -13.90 -22.43
CA LYS A 137 -10.79 -13.92 -23.57
C LYS A 137 -10.35 -15.34 -23.93
N ASP A 138 -10.04 -16.15 -22.93
CA ASP A 138 -9.54 -17.52 -23.11
C ASP A 138 -10.67 -18.54 -23.34
N GLY A 139 -11.92 -18.08 -23.52
CA GLY A 139 -13.10 -18.93 -23.78
C GLY A 139 -13.46 -19.88 -22.63
N SER A 140 -12.89 -19.66 -21.45
CA SER A 140 -12.97 -20.54 -20.28
C SER A 140 -13.83 -19.96 -19.16
N ALA A 141 -14.58 -18.88 -19.44
CA ALA A 141 -15.49 -18.26 -18.49
C ALA A 141 -16.72 -19.15 -18.26
N ASP A 142 -16.66 -20.01 -17.24
CA ASP A 142 -17.85 -20.64 -16.67
C ASP A 142 -18.65 -19.59 -15.88
N LEU A 143 -19.50 -18.85 -16.60
CA LEU A 143 -20.40 -17.84 -16.05
C LEU A 143 -21.56 -18.54 -15.31
N GLY A 144 -21.31 -18.99 -14.09
CA GLY A 144 -22.34 -19.60 -13.23
C GLY A 144 -21.84 -20.65 -12.26
N GLY A 145 -20.63 -21.18 -12.46
CA GLY A 145 -20.06 -22.26 -11.66
C GLY A 145 -19.36 -21.82 -10.37
N GLY A 146 -20.04 -21.10 -9.46
CA GLY A 146 -19.68 -20.94 -8.03
C GLY A 146 -18.29 -20.41 -7.62
N SER A 147 -17.33 -20.32 -8.54
CA SER A 147 -15.93 -19.94 -8.35
C SER A 147 -15.75 -18.49 -8.80
N LEU A 148 -16.43 -17.60 -8.10
CA LEU A 148 -16.35 -16.17 -8.37
C LEU A 148 -14.97 -15.65 -7.97
N GLY A 149 -14.19 -15.23 -8.97
CA GLY A 149 -13.14 -14.21 -8.84
C GLY A 149 -11.69 -14.70 -8.77
N ASN A 150 -11.38 -15.76 -8.03
CA ASN A 150 -9.98 -16.08 -7.69
C ASN A 150 -9.31 -17.17 -8.55
N GLN A 151 -10.06 -17.86 -9.41
CA GLN A 151 -9.54 -18.96 -10.26
C GLN A 151 -10.16 -18.97 -11.67
N ALA A 152 -10.72 -17.85 -12.12
CA ALA A 152 -11.47 -17.81 -13.39
C ALA A 152 -10.60 -18.05 -14.65
N GLY A 153 -9.26 -18.01 -14.53
CA GLY A 153 -8.35 -18.34 -15.63
C GLY A 153 -7.22 -19.26 -15.16
N GLN A 154 -6.79 -20.17 -16.03
CA GLN A 154 -5.62 -21.05 -15.81
C GLN A 154 -4.31 -20.26 -15.63
N ASN A 155 -4.32 -18.96 -15.96
CA ASN A 155 -3.25 -17.99 -15.72
C ASN A 155 -3.82 -16.77 -15.00
N SER A 156 -3.82 -16.77 -13.66
CA SER A 156 -4.23 -15.60 -12.87
C SER A 156 -3.36 -14.38 -13.21
N LYS A 157 -4.01 -13.28 -13.59
CA LYS A 157 -3.40 -11.96 -13.81
C LYS A 157 -3.41 -11.17 -12.50
N ASP A 158 -2.72 -11.72 -11.51
CA ASP A 158 -2.59 -11.07 -10.20
C ASP A 158 -1.64 -9.89 -10.27
N ILE A 159 -1.85 -8.93 -9.38
CA ILE A 159 -1.01 -7.74 -9.24
C ILE A 159 0.12 -8.10 -8.28
N ASN A 160 1.37 -8.06 -8.75
CA ASN A 160 2.54 -8.22 -7.89
C ASN A 160 2.83 -6.89 -7.18
N LEU A 161 3.00 -6.94 -5.86
CA LEU A 161 3.39 -5.82 -5.02
C LEU A 161 4.77 -6.05 -4.45
N HIS A 162 5.58 -4.99 -4.51
CA HIS A 162 6.90 -4.94 -3.93
C HIS A 162 6.98 -3.74 -3.00
N VAL A 163 7.20 -4.01 -1.72
CA VAL A 163 7.25 -2.99 -0.67
C VAL A 163 8.59 -3.11 0.04
N SER A 164 9.25 -1.98 0.25
CA SER A 164 10.52 -1.95 0.99
C SER A 164 10.58 -0.76 1.94
N SER A 165 11.05 -1.03 3.16
CA SER A 165 11.37 -0.02 4.16
C SER A 165 12.81 -0.21 4.62
N THR A 166 13.55 0.89 4.80
CA THR A 166 14.94 0.84 5.25
C THR A 166 15.13 1.74 6.46
N VAL A 167 15.66 1.18 7.53
CA VAL A 167 16.13 1.95 8.69
C VAL A 167 17.65 2.05 8.63
N GLY A 168 18.16 3.26 8.84
CA GLY A 168 19.59 3.53 9.00
C GLY A 168 19.88 4.00 10.42
N PHE A 169 20.97 3.50 11.00
CA PHE A 169 21.51 3.96 12.27
C PHE A 169 22.72 4.83 11.97
N SER A 170 22.59 6.14 12.11
CA SER A 170 23.72 7.07 12.03
C SER A 170 23.92 7.70 13.40
N GLU A 171 25.17 7.87 13.80
CA GLU A 171 25.50 8.74 14.93
C GLU A 171 25.35 10.23 14.54
N ASP A 172 25.52 10.54 13.26
CA ASP A 172 25.28 11.89 12.72
C ASP A 172 23.80 12.02 12.32
N ALA A 173 22.96 12.42 13.26
CA ALA A 173 21.58 12.81 12.99
C ALA A 173 21.48 14.35 12.93
N TYR A 174 21.13 14.87 11.75
CA TYR A 174 20.83 16.29 11.53
C TYR A 174 19.49 16.68 12.18
N LEU A 175 19.43 16.66 13.51
CA LEU A 175 18.23 17.04 14.26
C LEU A 175 18.53 18.28 15.12
N CYS A 176 17.79 19.37 14.91
CA CYS A 176 17.83 20.54 15.78
C CYS A 176 16.58 20.58 16.63
N LEU A 177 16.73 20.77 17.95
CA LEU A 177 15.61 20.89 18.87
C LEU A 177 15.60 22.28 19.49
N LEU A 178 14.48 22.98 19.34
CA LEU A 178 14.21 24.24 20.04
C LEU A 178 12.87 24.12 20.77
N ALA A 179 12.90 24.13 22.10
CA ALA A 179 11.67 24.29 22.87
C ALA A 179 11.29 25.77 22.96
N MET A 180 10.05 26.12 22.63
CA MET A 180 9.62 27.52 22.50
C MET A 180 8.87 28.08 23.72
N ASN A 181 8.52 27.26 24.71
CA ASN A 181 7.67 27.69 25.81
C ASN A 181 8.45 28.55 26.84
N PRO A 182 8.15 29.86 26.96
CA PRO A 182 8.96 30.80 27.74
C PRO A 182 8.92 30.56 29.24
N THR A 183 7.94 29.82 29.77
CA THR A 183 7.74 29.65 31.23
C THR A 183 7.76 28.21 31.70
N GLN A 184 8.00 27.24 30.81
CA GLN A 184 7.92 25.83 31.16
C GLN A 184 9.21 25.35 31.82
N THR A 185 9.09 24.82 33.04
CA THR A 185 10.13 24.03 33.70
C THR A 185 10.31 22.71 32.95
N GLU A 186 11.55 22.30 32.73
CA GLU A 186 11.89 21.09 31.96
C GLU A 186 11.27 21.09 30.55
N ALA A 187 11.34 22.24 29.87
CA ALA A 187 10.85 22.40 28.50
C ALA A 187 11.44 21.36 27.53
N ILE A 188 12.65 20.88 27.80
CA ILE A 188 13.23 19.67 27.20
C ILE A 188 13.62 18.71 28.31
N TYR A 189 13.08 17.50 28.28
CA TYR A 189 13.37 16.47 29.27
C TYR A 189 13.77 15.15 28.60
N PHE A 190 15.01 14.73 28.82
CA PHE A 190 15.52 13.43 28.39
C PHE A 190 15.52 12.46 29.58
N GLN A 191 14.73 11.38 29.49
CA GLN A 191 14.54 10.45 30.60
C GLN A 191 14.95 9.01 30.22
N GLY A 192 15.41 8.26 31.22
CA GLY A 192 15.57 6.81 31.13
C GLY A 192 16.94 6.45 30.62
N ASN A 193 17.01 5.79 29.47
CA ASN A 193 18.26 5.39 28.84
C ASN A 193 18.41 5.99 27.43
N SER A 194 17.66 7.03 27.05
CA SER A 194 17.69 7.60 25.69
C SER A 194 19.04 8.21 25.31
N LYS A 195 19.53 7.96 24.08
CA LYS A 195 20.67 8.69 23.50
C LYS A 195 20.12 9.65 22.46
N PHE A 196 20.32 10.95 22.64
CA PHE A 196 19.95 11.98 21.69
C PHE A 196 21.23 12.52 21.03
N MET A 197 21.24 12.63 19.70
CA MET A 197 22.35 13.19 18.93
C MET A 197 21.82 14.26 17.97
N ALA A 198 22.42 15.44 18.04
CA ALA A 198 22.13 16.58 17.18
C ALA A 198 23.43 17.09 16.55
N THR A 199 23.44 17.29 15.24
CA THR A 199 24.58 17.91 14.53
C THR A 199 24.60 19.45 14.60
N CYS A 200 23.63 20.06 15.29
CA CYS A 200 23.47 21.52 15.33
C CYS A 200 23.42 22.03 16.77
N SER A 201 22.24 22.08 17.39
CA SER A 201 22.10 22.55 18.77
C SER A 201 20.78 22.12 19.39
N VAL A 202 20.77 22.06 20.73
CA VAL A 202 19.58 21.86 21.55
C VAL A 202 19.40 23.11 22.40
N HIS A 203 18.33 23.85 22.15
CA HIS A 203 18.03 25.09 22.85
C HIS A 203 16.64 25.03 23.49
N ALA A 204 16.48 25.69 24.63
CA ALA A 204 15.18 25.89 25.26
C ALA A 204 14.99 27.39 25.51
N ASN A 205 13.99 27.98 24.87
CA ASN A 205 13.51 29.33 25.13
C ASN A 205 12.58 29.31 26.34
N SER A 206 13.13 29.09 27.53
CA SER A 206 12.40 29.12 28.81
C SER A 206 13.20 29.89 29.85
N ASN A 207 12.51 30.70 30.65
CA ASN A 207 13.08 31.44 31.77
C ASN A 207 13.03 30.66 33.10
N ALA A 208 12.59 29.39 33.07
CA ALA A 208 12.58 28.53 34.25
C ALA A 208 14.01 28.20 34.72
N THR A 209 14.16 27.90 36.01
CA THR A 209 15.46 27.56 36.63
C THR A 209 16.13 26.33 36.01
N THR A 210 15.35 25.40 35.47
CA THR A 210 15.81 24.24 34.70
C THR A 210 15.04 24.16 33.39
N ALA A 211 15.62 24.67 32.30
CA ALA A 211 15.00 24.64 30.97
C ALA A 211 15.24 23.32 30.22
N ILE A 212 16.41 22.70 30.41
CA ILE A 212 16.79 21.40 29.85
C ILE A 212 17.21 20.49 31.00
N ARG A 213 16.64 19.28 31.08
CA ARG A 213 17.00 18.29 32.10
C ARG A 213 17.25 16.92 31.47
N THR A 214 18.32 16.27 31.91
CA THR A 214 18.61 14.86 31.63
C THR A 214 18.49 14.08 32.93
N TRP A 215 17.85 12.91 32.90
CA TRP A 215 17.70 12.06 34.09
C TRP A 215 17.83 10.57 33.74
N GLY A 216 18.50 9.82 34.62
CA GLY A 216 18.85 8.41 34.40
C GLY A 216 20.17 8.26 33.63
N ASN A 217 20.24 7.25 32.77
CA ASN A 217 21.36 7.00 31.85
C ASN A 217 21.15 7.68 30.49
N ALA A 218 20.29 8.71 30.44
CA ALA A 218 20.04 9.47 29.24
C ALA A 218 21.25 10.35 28.91
N ALA A 219 21.67 10.36 27.64
CA ALA A 219 22.78 11.16 27.15
C ALA A 219 22.32 11.99 25.95
N ALA A 220 22.66 13.28 25.93
CA ALA A 220 22.40 14.18 24.82
C ALA A 220 23.73 14.75 24.32
N TYR A 221 24.01 14.55 23.03
CA TYR A 221 25.21 15.04 22.35
C TYR A 221 24.79 16.08 21.31
N ALA A 222 25.40 17.25 21.36
CA ALA A 222 25.34 18.25 20.31
C ALA A 222 26.77 18.49 19.82
N ALA A 223 27.00 18.33 18.51
CA ALA A 223 28.29 18.60 17.88
C ALA A 223 28.35 20.04 17.37
#